data_AF-A0A2N5XCE1-F1
#
_entry.id   AF-A0A2N5XCE1-F1
#
_cell.length_a   1.000
_cell.length_b   1.000
_cell.length_c   1.000
_cell.angle_alpha   90.00
_cell.angle_beta   90.00
_cell.angle_gamma   90.00
#
_symmetry.space_group_name_H-M   'P 1'
#
loop_
_entity.id
_entity.type
_entity.pdbx_description
1 polymer ?
#
loop_
_entity_poly.entity_id
_entity_poly.type
_entity_poly.pdbx_seq_one_letter_code
_entity_poly.pdbx_strand_id
1 'polypeptide(L)'
;MPGTTPLAPMTPHAAIRAFSYLRAVQADDADAAREFADAEPRMPGLLVDVAERIVVSVTALPGPEAGEPCKDTFALEALGRVFVTSLRIWAQAGPNTAQGIARAVIDFAAQFLSENHENVADTLRQLEAVGVGQALAAHPAPTGAHPVRFTAV
;
A
#
# COMPACT_ATOMS: atom_id res chain seq x y z
N MET A 1 -21.52 -14.29 4.04
CA MET A 1 -20.36 -13.39 3.88
C MET A 1 -19.24 -14.23 3.30
N PRO A 2 -18.79 -14.02 2.05
CA PRO A 2 -17.56 -14.65 1.60
C PRO A 2 -16.45 -14.08 2.47
N GLY A 3 -15.81 -14.92 3.27
CA GLY A 3 -14.69 -14.52 4.11
C GLY A 3 -13.57 -14.04 3.20
N THR A 4 -13.24 -12.76 3.26
CA THR A 4 -11.99 -12.25 2.74
C THR A 4 -10.89 -12.86 3.61
N THR A 5 -10.26 -13.91 3.12
CA THR A 5 -9.05 -14.44 3.74
C THR A 5 -8.11 -13.25 3.96
N PRO A 6 -7.63 -13.01 5.20
CA PRO A 6 -6.75 -11.90 5.46
C PRO A 6 -5.55 -11.94 4.51
N LEU A 7 -5.23 -10.81 3.90
CA LEU A 7 -4.04 -10.72 3.06
C LEU A 7 -2.83 -11.16 3.87
N ALA A 8 -1.98 -11.98 3.26
CA ALA A 8 -0.71 -12.34 3.87
C ALA A 8 0.05 -11.05 4.25
N PRO A 9 0.64 -10.98 5.45
CA PRO A 9 1.39 -9.79 5.83
C PRO A 9 2.53 -9.53 4.86
N MET A 10 2.66 -8.26 4.45
CA MET A 10 3.75 -7.84 3.58
C MET A 10 5.03 -7.76 4.41
N THR A 11 6.17 -8.18 3.84
CA THR A 11 7.45 -7.98 4.52
C THR A 11 7.75 -6.47 4.63
N PRO A 12 8.44 -6.02 5.70
CA PRO A 12 8.82 -4.62 5.83
C PRO A 12 9.59 -4.10 4.61
N HIS A 13 10.48 -4.93 4.05
CA HIS A 13 11.23 -4.59 2.85
C HIS A 13 10.34 -4.41 1.61
N ALA A 14 9.35 -5.29 1.40
CA ALA A 14 8.40 -5.16 0.30
C ALA A 14 7.52 -3.90 0.44
N ALA A 15 7.09 -3.58 1.67
CA ALA A 15 6.34 -2.36 1.96
C ALA A 15 7.17 -1.11 1.62
N ILE A 16 8.39 -1.02 2.15
CA ILE A 16 9.31 0.10 1.90
C ILE A 16 9.57 0.26 0.40
N ARG A 17 9.85 -0.84 -0.32
CA ARG A 17 10.09 -0.78 -1.77
C ARG A 17 8.89 -0.26 -2.55
N ALA A 18 7.69 -0.74 -2.24
CA ALA A 18 6.48 -0.33 -2.94
C ALA A 18 6.18 1.17 -2.71
N PHE A 19 6.30 1.65 -1.47
CA PHE A 19 6.08 3.06 -1.16
C PHE A 19 7.18 3.97 -1.71
N SER A 20 8.45 3.54 -1.70
CA SER A 20 9.54 4.26 -2.35
C SER A 20 9.31 4.38 -3.86
N TYR A 21 8.82 3.33 -4.52
CA TYR A 21 8.43 3.39 -5.94
C TYR A 21 7.28 4.38 -6.18
N LEU A 22 6.22 4.33 -5.36
CA LEU A 22 5.10 5.27 -5.46
C LEU A 22 5.56 6.73 -5.32
N ARG A 23 6.47 7.00 -4.39
CA ARG A 23 7.03 8.34 -4.18
C ARG A 23 7.92 8.79 -5.34
N ALA A 24 8.74 7.91 -5.89
CA ALA A 24 9.54 8.23 -7.07
C ALA A 24 8.65 8.59 -8.26
N VAL A 25 7.58 7.82 -8.51
CA VAL A 25 6.59 8.13 -9.56
C VAL A 25 5.83 9.43 -9.26
N GLN A 26 5.48 9.70 -8.00
CA GLN A 26 4.81 10.94 -7.60
C GLN A 26 5.71 12.17 -7.81
N ALA A 27 7.02 12.03 -7.58
CA ALA A 27 8.01 13.07 -7.78
C ALA A 27 8.50 13.21 -9.24
N ASP A 28 7.96 12.39 -10.16
CA ASP A 28 8.40 12.29 -11.56
C ASP A 28 9.89 11.90 -11.70
N ASP A 29 10.43 11.15 -10.73
CA ASP A 29 11.81 10.65 -10.72
C ASP A 29 11.87 9.24 -11.32
N ALA A 30 12.05 9.19 -12.65
CA ALA A 30 12.09 7.94 -13.40
C ALA A 30 13.32 7.07 -13.07
N ASP A 31 14.45 7.69 -12.72
CA ASP A 31 15.68 6.96 -12.40
C ASP A 31 15.54 6.24 -11.06
N ALA A 32 15.04 6.92 -10.03
CA ALA A 32 14.74 6.31 -8.74
C ALA A 32 13.65 5.23 -8.86
N ALA A 33 12.60 5.48 -9.66
CA ALA A 33 11.54 4.49 -9.86
C ALA A 33 12.10 3.19 -10.48
N ARG A 34 13.00 3.31 -11.46
CA ARG A 34 13.63 2.15 -12.11
C ARG A 34 14.44 1.31 -11.12
N GLU A 35 15.17 1.94 -10.20
CA GLU A 35 15.97 1.23 -9.18
C GLU A 35 15.11 0.28 -8.33
N PHE A 36 13.90 0.68 -7.96
CA PHE A 36 13.02 -0.16 -7.14
C PHE A 36 12.29 -1.25 -7.94
N ALA A 37 12.11 -1.07 -9.25
CA ALA A 37 11.30 -1.94 -10.11
C ALA A 37 11.93 -3.30 -10.44
N ASP A 38 13.26 -3.37 -10.47
CA ASP A 38 13.99 -4.53 -11.01
C ASP A 38 14.10 -5.73 -10.04
N ALA A 39 13.80 -5.55 -8.75
CA ALA A 39 13.91 -6.60 -7.74
C ALA A 39 12.63 -7.41 -7.55
N GLU A 40 12.76 -8.70 -7.22
CA GLU A 40 11.64 -9.55 -6.80
C GLU A 40 11.21 -9.26 -5.34
N PRO A 41 9.91 -9.36 -4.98
CA PRO A 41 8.76 -9.63 -5.85
C PRO A 41 8.52 -8.51 -6.87
N ARG A 42 8.02 -8.87 -8.06
CA ARG A 42 7.71 -7.92 -9.14
C ARG A 42 6.87 -6.73 -8.67
N MET A 43 7.29 -5.53 -9.07
CA MET A 43 6.67 -4.27 -8.65
C MET A 43 5.17 -4.17 -8.92
N PRO A 44 4.62 -4.56 -10.10
CA PRO A 44 3.17 -4.53 -10.33
C PRO A 44 2.36 -5.30 -9.28
N GLY A 45 2.86 -6.46 -8.84
CA GLY A 45 2.23 -7.27 -7.80
C GLY A 45 2.26 -6.55 -6.45
N LEU A 46 3.43 -6.00 -6.07
CA LEU A 46 3.57 -5.23 -4.83
C LEU A 46 2.65 -4.00 -4.78
N LEU A 47 2.49 -3.30 -5.91
CA LEU A 47 1.62 -2.12 -5.98
C LEU A 47 0.14 -2.48 -5.87
N VAL A 48 -0.30 -3.60 -6.46
CA VAL A 48 -1.65 -4.15 -6.24
C VAL A 48 -1.87 -4.47 -4.77
N ASP A 49 -0.88 -5.09 -4.16
CA ASP A 49 -0.87 -5.46 -2.74
C ASP A 49 -1.00 -4.24 -1.83
N VAL A 50 -0.31 -3.14 -2.16
CA VAL A 50 -0.47 -1.85 -1.46
C VAL A 50 -1.86 -1.26 -1.71
N ALA A 51 -2.32 -1.25 -2.96
CA ALA A 51 -3.64 -0.72 -3.33
C ALA A 51 -4.77 -1.43 -2.59
N GLU A 52 -4.71 -2.75 -2.49
CA GLU A 52 -5.71 -3.54 -1.78
C GLU A 52 -5.72 -3.23 -0.28
N ARG A 53 -4.55 -3.07 0.35
CA ARG A 53 -4.46 -2.69 1.76
C ARG A 53 -5.04 -1.30 2.00
N ILE A 54 -4.75 -0.34 1.13
CA ILE A 54 -5.35 1.01 1.18
C ILE A 54 -6.87 0.92 1.06
N VAL A 55 -7.36 0.23 0.04
CA VAL A 55 -8.81 0.06 -0.19
C VAL A 55 -9.47 -0.62 1.00
N VAL A 56 -8.95 -1.74 1.50
CA VAL A 56 -9.51 -2.44 2.66
C VAL A 56 -9.58 -1.52 3.88
N SER A 57 -8.57 -0.69 4.13
CA SER A 57 -8.58 0.26 5.23
C SER A 57 -9.62 1.37 5.05
N VAL A 58 -9.77 1.90 3.85
CA VAL A 58 -10.61 3.07 3.55
C VAL A 58 -12.08 2.69 3.37
N THR A 59 -12.33 1.49 2.85
CA THR A 59 -13.67 0.96 2.61
C THR A 59 -14.11 -0.01 3.70
N ALA A 60 -13.38 -0.08 4.81
CA ALA A 60 -13.81 -0.86 5.97
C ALA A 60 -15.18 -0.35 6.41
N LEU A 61 -16.18 -1.23 6.39
CA LEU A 61 -17.50 -0.87 6.87
C LEU A 61 -17.39 -0.44 8.34
N PRO A 62 -18.14 0.60 8.76
CA PRO A 62 -18.16 1.02 10.14
C PRO A 62 -18.44 -0.18 11.04
N GLY A 63 -17.70 -0.28 12.15
CA GLY A 63 -17.98 -1.28 13.17
C GLY A 63 -19.39 -1.08 13.75
N PRO A 64 -19.90 -2.04 14.53
CA PRO A 64 -21.24 -1.96 15.12
C PRO A 64 -21.46 -0.70 15.99
N GLU A 65 -20.38 -0.09 16.48
CA GLU A 65 -20.38 1.17 17.24
C GLU A 65 -20.49 2.43 16.37
N ALA A 66 -20.25 2.32 15.06
CA ALA A 66 -20.11 3.43 14.12
C ALA A 66 -21.34 3.56 13.19
N GLY A 67 -22.54 3.50 13.76
CA GLY A 67 -23.79 3.70 13.02
C GLY A 67 -24.07 2.67 11.92
N GLU A 68 -25.24 2.75 11.30
CA GLU A 68 -25.56 1.90 10.15
C GLU A 68 -24.79 2.35 8.90
N PRO A 69 -24.15 1.45 8.15
CA PRO A 69 -23.51 1.78 6.88
C PRO A 69 -24.50 2.43 5.92
N CYS A 70 -24.11 3.54 5.28
CA CYS A 70 -24.95 4.22 4.31
C CYS A 70 -24.70 3.72 2.88
N LYS A 71 -25.55 4.12 1.93
CA LYS A 71 -25.41 3.75 0.51
C LYS A 71 -24.05 4.12 -0.07
N ASP A 72 -23.48 5.25 0.37
CA ASP A 72 -22.19 5.73 -0.12
C ASP A 72 -21.05 4.84 0.37
N THR A 73 -21.13 4.31 1.60
CA THR A 73 -20.16 3.34 2.13
C THR A 73 -20.15 2.04 1.32
N PHE A 74 -21.34 1.55 0.94
CA PHE A 74 -21.44 0.37 0.06
C PHE A 74 -20.92 0.66 -1.36
N ALA A 75 -21.21 1.84 -1.90
CA ALA A 75 -20.72 2.23 -3.22
C ALA A 75 -19.18 2.34 -3.25
N LEU A 76 -18.58 2.91 -2.21
CA LEU A 76 -17.13 3.03 -2.08
C LEU A 76 -16.46 1.66 -1.93
N GLU A 77 -17.05 0.74 -1.18
CA GLU A 77 -16.59 -0.65 -1.06
C GLU A 77 -16.61 -1.38 -2.41
N ALA A 78 -17.71 -1.26 -3.16
CA ALA A 78 -17.84 -1.87 -4.48
C ALA A 78 -16.82 -1.27 -5.47
N LEU A 79 -16.64 0.06 -5.45
CA LEU A 79 -15.64 0.75 -6.26
C LEU A 79 -14.23 0.26 -5.93
N GLY A 80 -13.89 0.16 -4.64
CA GLY A 80 -12.62 -0.36 -4.18
C GLY A 80 -12.32 -1.77 -4.69
N ARG A 81 -13.32 -2.67 -4.65
CA ARG A 81 -13.18 -4.04 -5.19
C ARG A 81 -12.95 -4.07 -6.70
N VAL A 82 -13.68 -3.24 -7.45
CA VAL A 82 -13.51 -3.12 -8.91
C VAL A 82 -12.14 -2.55 -9.24
N PHE A 83 -11.69 -1.54 -8.50
CA PHE A 83 -10.38 -0.93 -8.65
C PHE A 83 -9.25 -1.96 -8.47
N VAL A 84 -9.22 -2.66 -7.33
CA VAL A 84 -8.20 -3.69 -7.05
C VAL A 84 -8.22 -4.82 -8.08
N THR A 85 -9.42 -5.29 -8.46
CA THR A 85 -9.57 -6.33 -9.50
C THR A 85 -8.98 -5.87 -10.83
N SER A 86 -9.21 -4.60 -11.21
CA SER A 86 -8.66 -4.04 -12.44
C SER A 86 -7.14 -3.96 -12.40
N LEU A 87 -6.56 -3.51 -11.28
CA LEU A 87 -5.10 -3.46 -11.12
C LEU A 87 -4.46 -4.85 -11.16
N ARG A 88 -5.11 -5.88 -10.59
CA ARG A 88 -4.65 -7.28 -10.69
C ARG A 88 -4.58 -7.77 -12.14
N ILE A 89 -5.57 -7.42 -12.97
CA ILE A 89 -5.56 -7.77 -14.39
C ILE A 89 -4.39 -7.07 -15.08
N TRP A 90 -4.16 -5.79 -14.80
CA TRP A 90 -3.04 -5.03 -15.37
C TRP A 90 -1.67 -5.55 -14.93
N ALA A 91 -1.54 -5.99 -13.67
CA ALA A 91 -0.29 -6.56 -13.16
C ALA A 91 0.12 -7.84 -13.91
N GLN A 92 -0.84 -8.58 -14.48
CA GLN A 92 -0.56 -9.78 -15.28
C GLN A 92 0.02 -9.45 -16.67
N ALA A 93 -0.13 -8.22 -17.17
CA ALA A 93 0.38 -7.83 -18.48
C ALA A 93 1.91 -7.63 -18.50
N GLY A 94 2.58 -7.70 -17.35
CA GLY A 94 4.05 -7.71 -17.24
C GLY A 94 4.62 -6.53 -16.45
N PRO A 95 5.96 -6.46 -16.29
CA PRO A 95 6.63 -5.46 -15.44
C PRO A 95 6.40 -4.01 -15.88
N ASN A 96 6.17 -3.79 -17.18
CA ASN A 96 5.95 -2.46 -17.76
C ASN A 96 4.65 -1.78 -17.28
N THR A 97 3.75 -2.50 -16.58
CA THR A 97 2.52 -1.90 -16.02
C THR A 97 2.73 -1.22 -14.68
N ALA A 98 3.92 -1.35 -14.04
CA ALA A 98 4.19 -0.81 -12.72
C ALA A 98 3.91 0.70 -12.61
N GLN A 99 4.38 1.47 -13.59
CA GLN A 99 4.19 2.94 -13.58
C GLN A 99 2.72 3.32 -13.70
N GLY A 100 1.97 2.66 -14.60
CA GLY A 100 0.53 2.91 -14.76
C GLY A 100 -0.28 2.53 -13.52
N ILE A 101 0.05 1.41 -12.89
CA ILE A 101 -0.57 0.99 -11.62
C ILE A 101 -0.23 1.98 -10.51
N ALA A 102 1.03 2.39 -10.38
CA ALA A 102 1.44 3.40 -9.40
C ALA A 102 0.68 4.71 -9.59
N ARG A 103 0.56 5.19 -10.83
CA ARG A 103 -0.23 6.40 -11.15
C ARG A 103 -1.69 6.25 -10.71
N ALA A 104 -2.32 5.13 -11.01
CA ALA A 104 -3.70 4.86 -10.60
C ALA A 104 -3.86 4.84 -9.06
N VAL A 105 -2.90 4.27 -8.33
CA VAL A 105 -2.91 4.27 -6.85
C VAL A 105 -2.73 5.68 -6.29
N ILE A 106 -1.81 6.46 -6.86
CA ILE A 106 -1.58 7.86 -6.47
C ILE A 106 -2.86 8.69 -6.72
N ASP A 107 -3.48 8.54 -7.89
CA ASP A 107 -4.71 9.26 -8.24
C ASP A 107 -5.89 8.85 -7.34
N PHE A 108 -5.98 7.57 -6.95
CA PHE A 108 -6.95 7.10 -5.97
C PHE A 108 -6.72 7.75 -4.61
N ALA A 109 -5.48 7.74 -4.10
CA ALA A 109 -5.15 8.37 -2.83
C ALA A 109 -5.47 9.88 -2.85
N ALA A 110 -5.13 10.56 -3.95
CA ALA A 110 -5.40 11.99 -4.11
C ALA A 110 -6.89 12.33 -4.11
N GLN A 111 -7.73 11.49 -4.71
CA GLN A 111 -9.16 11.75 -4.85
C GLN A 111 -9.98 11.37 -3.61
N PHE A 112 -9.57 10.32 -2.90
CA PHE A 112 -10.37 9.74 -1.82
C PHE A 112 -9.78 9.95 -0.43
N LEU A 113 -8.49 10.23 -0.30
CA LEU A 113 -7.79 10.29 1.00
C LEU A 113 -7.23 11.65 1.34
N SER A 114 -6.95 12.49 0.35
CA SER A 114 -6.54 13.87 0.60
C SER A 114 -7.78 14.72 0.89
N GLU A 115 -8.14 14.84 2.17
CA GLU A 115 -9.16 15.81 2.59
C GLU A 115 -8.66 17.23 2.27
N ASN A 116 -9.55 18.07 1.70
CA ASN A 116 -9.36 19.49 1.35
C ASN A 116 -7.97 20.06 1.73
N HIS A 117 -6.98 19.89 0.84
CA HIS A 117 -5.63 20.49 0.88
C HIS A 117 -4.47 19.66 1.47
N GLU A 118 -4.64 18.40 1.84
CA GLU A 118 -3.47 17.55 2.11
C GLU A 118 -2.68 17.27 0.82
N ASN A 119 -1.37 17.48 0.85
CA ASN A 119 -0.50 17.15 -0.26
C ASN A 119 -0.48 15.62 -0.41
N VAL A 120 -0.70 15.12 -1.63
CA VAL A 120 -0.61 13.69 -1.96
C VAL A 120 0.70 13.07 -1.47
N ALA A 121 1.80 13.82 -1.49
CA ALA A 121 3.08 13.36 -0.95
C ALA A 121 3.02 13.08 0.56
N ASP A 122 2.30 13.89 1.32
CA ASP A 122 2.12 13.73 2.77
C ASP A 122 1.18 12.54 3.06
N THR A 123 0.07 12.43 2.31
CA THR A 123 -0.82 11.26 2.37
C THR A 123 -0.05 9.96 2.09
N LEU A 124 0.80 9.93 1.05
CA LEU A 124 1.63 8.76 0.75
C LEU A 124 2.65 8.44 1.85
N ARG A 125 3.25 9.45 2.50
CA ARG A 125 4.15 9.23 3.65
C ARG A 125 3.41 8.66 4.85
N GLN A 126 2.19 9.11 5.11
CA GLN A 126 1.36 8.56 6.18
C GLN A 126 0.98 7.11 5.90
N LEU A 127 0.57 6.80 4.66
CA LEU A 127 0.30 5.43 4.23
C LEU A 127 1.54 4.54 4.32
N GLU A 128 2.72 5.06 3.98
CA GLU A 128 4.00 4.38 4.16
C GLU A 128 4.25 4.06 5.64
N ALA A 129 4.12 5.05 6.53
CA ALA A 129 4.33 4.86 7.96
C ALA A 129 3.38 3.79 8.56
N VAL A 130 2.10 3.82 8.18
CA VAL A 130 1.10 2.84 8.59
C VAL A 130 1.43 1.45 8.02
N GLY A 131 1.69 1.36 6.72
CA GLY A 131 1.95 0.08 6.03
C GLY A 131 3.24 -0.59 6.51
N VAL A 132 4.31 0.17 6.72
CA VAL A 132 5.57 -0.33 7.28
C VAL A 132 5.40 -0.71 8.75
N GLY A 133 4.68 0.08 9.55
CA GLY A 133 4.37 -0.25 10.94
C GLY A 133 3.62 -1.58 11.07
N GLN A 134 2.61 -1.81 10.22
CA GLN A 134 1.86 -3.06 10.14
C GLN A 134 2.75 -4.24 9.72
N ALA A 135 3.61 -4.03 8.71
CA ALA A 135 4.57 -5.04 8.25
C ALA A 135 5.55 -5.43 9.37
N LEU A 136 6.07 -4.46 10.12
CA LEU A 136 6.97 -4.71 11.26
C LEU A 136 6.27 -5.46 12.39
N ALA A 137 5.02 -5.09 12.72
CA ALA A 137 4.24 -5.76 13.75
C ALA A 137 3.95 -7.23 13.42
N ALA A 138 3.72 -7.54 12.13
CA ALA A 138 3.48 -8.91 11.68
C ALA A 138 4.77 -9.72 11.48
N HIS A 139 5.93 -9.06 11.42
CA HIS A 139 7.25 -9.66 11.23
C HIS A 139 8.19 -9.25 12.39
N PRO A 140 7.88 -9.61 13.65
CA PRO A 140 8.73 -9.26 14.78
C PRO A 140 10.12 -9.85 14.61
N ALA A 141 11.16 -9.09 14.98
CA ALA A 141 12.53 -9.57 14.94
C ALA A 141 12.65 -10.87 15.76
N PRO A 142 13.46 -11.85 15.31
CA PRO A 142 13.67 -13.07 16.07
C PRO A 142 14.12 -12.73 17.49
N THR A 143 13.46 -13.32 18.49
CA THR A 143 13.80 -13.17 19.91
C THR A 143 15.21 -13.73 20.16
N GLY A 144 16.24 -12.90 19.97
CA GLY A 144 17.62 -13.37 20.02
C GLY A 144 18.69 -12.44 19.43
N ALA A 145 18.35 -11.25 18.93
CA ALA A 145 19.36 -10.25 18.61
C ALA A 145 20.05 -9.79 19.90
N HIS A 146 21.17 -10.42 20.23
CA HIS A 146 21.99 -10.06 21.38
C HIS A 146 22.39 -8.59 21.29
N PRO A 147 22.29 -7.81 22.38
CA PRO A 147 22.82 -6.45 22.40
C PRO A 147 24.33 -6.54 22.20
N VAL A 148 24.81 -6.06 21.05
CA VAL A 148 26.23 -5.85 20.81
C VAL A 148 26.67 -4.79 21.82
N ARG A 149 27.32 -5.24 22.91
CA ARG A 149 27.99 -4.33 23.84
C ARG A 149 29.13 -3.68 23.07
N PHE A 150 28.98 -2.42 22.73
CA PHE A 150 30.13 -1.57 22.44
C PHE A 150 30.91 -1.41 23.74
N THR A 151 31.99 -2.18 23.90
CA THR A 151 33.07 -1.83 24.82
C THR A 151 33.73 -0.56 24.28
N ALA A 152 33.50 0.56 24.96
CA ALA A 152 34.32 1.74 24.80
C ALA A 152 35.76 1.41 25.24
N VAL A 153 36.72 1.86 24.44
CA VAL A 153 38.18 1.79 24.68
C VAL A 153 38.56 2.68 25.85
#